data_AF-A0A1V4T1B7-F1
#
_entry.id   AF-A0A1V4T1B7-F1
#
_cell.length_a   1.000
_cell.length_b   1.000
_cell.length_c   1.000
_cell.angle_alpha   90.00
_cell.angle_beta   90.00
_cell.angle_gamma   90.00
#
_symmetry.space_group_name_H-M   'P 1'
#
loop_
_entity.id
_entity.type
_entity.pdbx_description
1 polymer ?
#
loop_
_entity_poly.entity_id
_entity_poly.type
_entity_poly.pdbx_seq_one_letter_code
_entity_poly.pdbx_strand_id
1 'polypeptide(L)'
;VDTRNVNFVEITPEKGIAACLTTESLDAMGVNTDAFPAFKQLDKQACVPLAEIIPDASVTFNVNKLRLEISVPQIAIKSNARGYVPPERWDEGINALLLGYSFSGANSIHSSADSDSGDSYFLNLNSGVNLGPWRLRNNSTWSRSSG
;
A
#
# COMPACT_ATOMS: atom_id res chain seq x y z
N VAL A 1 -7.17 -4.64 -14.90
CA VAL A 1 -6.76 -4.88 -16.28
C VAL A 1 -5.53 -4.03 -16.51
N ASP A 2 -4.41 -4.64 -16.84
CA ASP A 2 -3.14 -3.97 -17.05
C ASP A 2 -2.83 -3.86 -18.56
N THR A 3 -2.04 -2.86 -18.97
CA THR A 3 -1.67 -2.63 -20.38
C THR A 3 -0.15 -2.57 -20.49
N ARG A 4 0.43 -3.53 -21.21
CA ARG A 4 1.88 -3.61 -21.45
C ARG A 4 2.17 -4.28 -22.79
N ASN A 5 3.37 -4.04 -23.31
CA ASN A 5 3.89 -4.78 -24.46
C ASN A 5 4.28 -6.20 -24.01
N VAL A 6 3.91 -7.20 -24.80
CA VAL A 6 4.25 -8.61 -24.56
C VAL A 6 4.89 -9.18 -25.81
N ASN A 7 6.08 -9.75 -25.66
CA ASN A 7 6.78 -10.41 -26.75
C ASN A 7 6.20 -11.82 -26.94
N PHE A 8 6.00 -12.22 -28.20
CA PHE A 8 5.65 -13.58 -28.55
C PHE A 8 6.90 -14.27 -29.10
N VAL A 9 7.29 -15.38 -28.49
CA VAL A 9 8.48 -16.15 -28.84
C VAL A 9 8.13 -17.61 -29.00
N GLU A 10 8.93 -18.34 -29.75
CA GLU A 10 8.82 -19.79 -29.85
C GLU A 10 9.39 -20.40 -28.56
N ILE A 11 8.51 -20.89 -27.68
CA ILE A 11 8.91 -21.52 -26.39
C ILE A 11 9.18 -23.01 -26.59
N THR A 12 8.40 -23.67 -27.45
CA THR A 12 8.64 -25.07 -27.87
C THR A 12 8.38 -25.20 -29.38
N PRO A 13 9.24 -25.94 -30.12
CA PRO A 13 9.13 -26.09 -31.57
C PRO A 13 7.77 -26.63 -32.07
N GLU A 14 7.08 -27.40 -31.23
CA GLU A 14 5.84 -28.08 -31.59
C GLU A 14 4.56 -27.26 -31.33
N LYS A 15 4.64 -26.18 -30.54
CA LYS A 15 3.44 -25.42 -30.09
C LYS A 15 3.33 -24.00 -30.66
N GLY A 16 4.24 -23.61 -31.55
CA GLY A 16 4.24 -22.29 -32.17
C GLY A 16 4.69 -21.17 -31.22
N ILE A 17 4.25 -19.93 -31.52
CA ILE A 17 4.60 -18.75 -30.72
C ILE A 17 3.72 -18.64 -29.47
N ALA A 18 4.33 -18.33 -28.34
CA ALA A 18 3.66 -18.12 -27.07
C ALA A 18 4.11 -16.79 -26.43
N ALA A 19 3.23 -16.20 -25.63
CA ALA A 19 3.56 -15.00 -24.89
C ALA A 19 4.70 -15.27 -23.89
N CYS A 20 5.78 -14.51 -24.00
CA CYS A 20 6.88 -14.57 -23.06
C CYS A 20 6.48 -13.89 -21.75
N LEU A 21 6.22 -14.70 -20.73
CA LEU A 21 5.95 -14.25 -19.37
C LEU A 21 7.16 -14.60 -18.51
N THR A 22 7.77 -13.59 -17.87
CA THR A 22 8.87 -13.80 -16.93
C THR A 22 8.34 -14.17 -15.54
N THR A 23 9.18 -14.79 -14.71
CA THR A 23 8.84 -15.06 -13.30
C THR A 23 8.41 -13.78 -12.57
N GLU A 24 9.11 -12.67 -12.80
CA GLU A 24 8.75 -11.36 -12.22
C GLU A 24 7.36 -10.87 -12.68
N SER A 25 7.04 -11.04 -13.97
CA SER A 25 5.73 -10.63 -14.49
C SER A 25 4.59 -11.46 -13.89
N LEU A 26 4.80 -12.76 -13.69
CA LEU A 26 3.84 -13.67 -13.09
C LEU A 26 3.65 -13.38 -11.59
N ASP A 27 4.75 -13.09 -10.89
CA ASP A 27 4.72 -12.68 -9.48
C ASP A 27 3.92 -11.38 -9.29
N ALA A 28 4.14 -10.39 -10.15
CA ALA A 28 3.39 -9.13 -10.17
C ALA A 28 1.90 -9.32 -10.52
N MET A 29 1.56 -10.37 -11.28
CA MET A 29 0.16 -10.78 -11.54
C MET A 29 -0.48 -11.54 -10.38
N GLY A 30 0.29 -11.84 -9.32
CA GLY A 30 -0.17 -12.51 -8.11
C GLY A 30 0.02 -14.02 -8.12
N VAL A 31 0.73 -14.59 -9.11
CA VAL A 31 1.10 -16.01 -9.09
C VAL A 31 2.08 -16.26 -7.95
N ASN A 32 1.87 -17.33 -7.19
CA ASN A 32 2.73 -17.72 -6.09
C ASN A 32 3.96 -18.48 -6.62
N THR A 33 4.92 -17.76 -7.19
CA THR A 33 6.12 -18.37 -7.79
C THR A 33 7.02 -19.05 -6.74
N ASP A 34 6.94 -18.64 -5.48
CA ASP A 34 7.71 -19.26 -4.39
C ASP A 34 7.24 -20.66 -4.02
N ALA A 35 5.96 -20.98 -4.28
CA ALA A 35 5.37 -22.29 -3.99
C ALA A 35 5.80 -23.38 -4.99
N PHE A 36 6.30 -23.03 -6.17
CA PHE A 36 6.72 -24.00 -7.18
C PHE A 36 8.24 -23.90 -7.41
N PRO A 37 9.04 -24.92 -7.00
CA PRO A 37 10.50 -24.90 -7.13
C PRO A 37 11.01 -24.67 -8.55
N ALA A 38 10.24 -25.04 -9.57
CA ALA A 38 10.60 -24.86 -10.98
C ALA A 38 10.88 -23.39 -11.34
N PHE A 39 10.18 -22.41 -10.73
CA PHE A 39 10.45 -20.99 -10.97
C PHE A 39 11.81 -20.53 -10.47
N LYS A 40 12.38 -21.19 -9.44
CA LYS A 40 13.68 -20.84 -8.88
C LYS A 40 14.85 -21.32 -9.72
N GLN A 41 14.62 -22.30 -10.60
CA GLN A 41 15.64 -22.85 -11.50
C GLN A 41 15.72 -22.08 -12.82
N LEU A 42 14.71 -21.26 -13.11
CA LEU A 42 14.67 -20.42 -14.31
C LEU A 42 15.40 -19.11 -14.05
N ASP A 43 16.11 -18.62 -15.07
CA ASP A 43 16.59 -17.24 -15.07
C ASP A 43 15.40 -16.28 -14.97
N LYS A 44 15.55 -15.19 -14.22
CA LYS A 44 14.47 -14.22 -13.98
C LYS A 44 13.95 -13.60 -15.27
N GLN A 45 14.79 -13.54 -16.31
CA GLN A 45 14.43 -13.01 -17.63
C GLN A 45 13.97 -14.07 -18.63
N ALA A 46 14.05 -15.36 -18.28
CA ALA A 46 13.61 -16.43 -19.17
C ALA A 46 12.08 -16.44 -19.33
N CYS A 47 11.62 -16.80 -20.52
CA CYS A 47 10.20 -17.01 -20.78
C CYS A 47 9.75 -18.30 -20.09
N VAL A 48 8.73 -18.19 -19.24
CA VAL A 48 8.26 -19.31 -18.43
C VAL A 48 7.18 -20.09 -19.18
N PRO A 49 7.32 -21.43 -19.32
CA PRO A 49 6.24 -22.28 -19.80
C PRO A 49 5.21 -22.52 -18.68
N LEU A 50 4.34 -21.52 -18.43
CA LEU A 50 3.41 -21.50 -17.30
C LEU A 50 2.57 -22.78 -17.16
N ALA A 51 2.04 -23.28 -18.27
CA ALA A 51 1.19 -24.49 -18.31
C ALA A 51 1.95 -25.79 -18.01
N GLU A 52 3.29 -25.79 -18.10
CA GLU A 52 4.13 -26.94 -17.75
C GLU A 52 4.52 -26.94 -16.27
N ILE A 53 4.59 -25.74 -15.66
CA ILE A 53 4.95 -25.58 -14.24
C ILE A 53 3.71 -25.69 -13.33
N ILE A 54 2.60 -25.08 -13.74
CA ILE A 54 1.37 -25.04 -12.95
C ILE A 54 0.31 -25.86 -13.70
N PRO A 55 -0.07 -27.04 -13.18
CA PRO A 55 -1.18 -27.81 -13.73
C PRO A 55 -2.45 -26.96 -13.83
N ASP A 56 -3.25 -27.17 -14.87
CA ASP A 56 -4.49 -26.43 -15.15
C ASP A 56 -4.32 -24.92 -15.41
N ALA A 57 -3.09 -24.42 -15.55
CA ALA A 57 -2.84 -23.07 -16.04
C ALA A 57 -2.92 -23.01 -17.58
N SER A 58 -3.40 -21.90 -18.12
CA SER A 58 -3.46 -21.68 -19.56
C SER A 58 -3.19 -20.23 -19.93
N VAL A 59 -2.63 -20.03 -21.12
CA VAL A 59 -2.32 -18.72 -21.70
C VAL A 59 -2.87 -18.71 -23.12
N THR A 60 -3.85 -17.84 -23.39
CA THR A 60 -4.50 -17.75 -24.70
C THR A 60 -4.48 -16.30 -25.18
N PHE A 61 -4.02 -16.06 -26.40
CA PHE A 61 -4.06 -14.73 -27.00
C PHE A 61 -5.28 -14.58 -27.92
N ASN A 62 -6.17 -13.65 -27.58
CA ASN A 62 -7.30 -13.26 -28.41
C ASN A 62 -6.92 -12.07 -29.29
N VAL A 63 -6.52 -12.35 -30.52
CA VAL A 63 -6.09 -11.33 -31.51
C VAL A 63 -7.20 -10.31 -31.79
N ASN A 64 -8.46 -10.75 -31.91
CA ASN A 64 -9.60 -9.88 -32.24
C ASN A 64 -9.87 -8.83 -31.15
N LYS A 65 -9.52 -9.14 -29.90
CA LYS A 65 -9.66 -8.23 -28.75
C LYS A 65 -8.33 -7.62 -28.30
N LEU A 66 -7.22 -7.96 -28.97
CA LEU A 66 -5.86 -7.65 -28.56
C LEU A 66 -5.63 -7.93 -27.06
N ARG A 67 -6.08 -9.11 -26.61
CA ARG A 67 -6.10 -9.47 -25.19
C ARG A 67 -5.38 -10.78 -24.95
N LEU A 68 -4.42 -10.76 -24.03
CA LEU A 68 -3.83 -11.96 -23.48
C LEU A 68 -4.65 -12.41 -22.26
N GLU A 69 -5.22 -13.61 -22.35
CA GLU A 69 -6.01 -14.24 -21.29
C GLU A 69 -5.14 -15.28 -20.60
N ILE A 70 -4.88 -15.07 -19.31
CA ILE A 70 -4.06 -15.93 -18.47
C ILE A 70 -4.97 -16.50 -17.38
N SER A 71 -5.09 -17.82 -17.33
CA SER A 71 -5.84 -18.54 -16.31
C SER A 71 -4.87 -19.32 -15.43
N VAL A 72 -4.96 -19.13 -14.12
CA VAL A 72 -4.13 -19.79 -13.12
C VAL A 72 -5.04 -20.31 -12.01
N PRO A 73 -4.91 -21.58 -11.57
CA PRO A 73 -5.69 -22.09 -10.45
C PRO A 73 -5.48 -21.27 -9.18
N GLN A 74 -6.54 -21.03 -8.43
CA GLN A 74 -6.48 -20.17 -7.24
C GLN A 74 -5.48 -20.65 -6.18
N ILE A 75 -5.23 -21.97 -6.08
CA ILE A 75 -4.23 -22.54 -5.17
C ILE A 75 -2.79 -22.08 -5.49
N ALA A 76 -2.56 -21.69 -6.75
CA ALA A 76 -1.29 -21.20 -7.26
C ALA A 76 -1.19 -19.66 -7.26
N ILE A 77 -2.19 -18.96 -6.70
CA ILE A 77 -2.19 -17.50 -6.50
C ILE A 77 -1.78 -17.20 -5.06
N LYS A 78 -1.05 -16.10 -4.83
CA LYS A 78 -0.68 -15.63 -3.50
C LYS A 78 -1.94 -15.39 -2.68
N SER A 79 -2.06 -16.08 -1.54
CA SER A 79 -3.18 -15.91 -0.62
C SER A 79 -3.01 -14.61 0.16
N ASN A 80 -3.70 -13.57 -0.30
CA ASN A 80 -3.80 -12.32 0.43
C ASN A 80 -5.10 -12.31 1.21
N ALA A 81 -5.04 -11.95 2.50
CA ALA A 81 -6.25 -11.75 3.30
C ALA A 81 -7.15 -10.71 2.62
N ARG A 82 -8.48 -10.85 2.74
CA ARG A 82 -9.41 -9.88 2.18
C ARG A 82 -9.11 -8.49 2.79
N GLY A 83 -8.84 -7.51 1.94
CA GLY A 83 -8.45 -6.16 2.36
C GLY A 83 -6.94 -5.94 2.54
N TYR A 84 -6.10 -6.92 2.24
CA TYR A 84 -4.66 -6.76 2.25
C TYR A 84 -4.18 -5.72 1.22
N VAL A 85 -3.25 -4.86 1.65
CA VAL A 85 -2.59 -3.86 0.81
C VAL A 85 -1.08 -4.12 0.88
N PRO A 86 -0.42 -4.38 -0.27
CA PRO A 86 1.02 -4.62 -0.33
C PRO A 86 1.82 -3.45 0.29
N PRO A 87 2.90 -3.71 1.05
CA PRO A 87 3.76 -2.68 1.65
C PRO A 87 4.32 -1.67 0.65
N GLU A 88 4.54 -2.09 -0.59
CA GLU A 88 5.08 -1.24 -1.66
C GLU A 88 4.08 -0.16 -2.11
N ARG A 89 2.80 -0.32 -1.76
CA ARG A 89 1.76 0.68 -2.01
C ARG A 89 1.56 1.65 -0.84
N TRP A 90 2.28 1.49 0.26
CA TRP A 90 2.14 2.37 1.41
C TRP A 90 2.85 3.69 1.11
N ASP A 91 2.10 4.78 1.18
CA ASP A 91 2.67 6.13 1.02
C ASP A 91 3.08 6.66 2.40
N GLU A 92 4.36 7.04 2.52
CA GLU A 92 4.90 7.63 3.75
C GLU A 92 4.34 9.05 3.99
N GLY A 93 3.79 9.68 2.94
CA GLY A 93 3.30 11.04 2.90
C GLY A 93 4.39 12.04 2.51
N ILE A 94 4.04 13.31 2.59
CA ILE A 94 4.98 14.42 2.32
C ILE A 94 5.66 14.91 3.59
N ASN A 95 6.83 15.50 3.42
CA ASN A 95 7.49 16.27 4.47
C ASN A 95 6.64 17.49 4.84
N ALA A 96 6.32 17.65 6.13
CA ALA A 96 5.39 18.69 6.58
C ALA A 96 5.64 19.12 8.02
N LEU A 97 5.35 20.39 8.30
CA LEU A 97 5.20 20.93 9.65
C LEU A 97 3.71 20.99 10.01
N LEU A 98 3.37 20.64 11.25
CA LEU A 98 2.01 20.59 11.77
C LEU A 98 1.91 21.46 13.01
N LEU A 99 0.85 22.27 13.10
CA LEU A 99 0.50 23.04 14.28
C LEU A 99 -1.03 23.06 14.45
N GLY A 100 -1.51 22.48 15.54
CA GLY A 100 -2.89 22.58 16.00
C GLY A 100 -2.92 23.31 17.35
N TYR A 101 -3.94 24.11 17.59
CA TYR A 101 -4.13 24.80 18.86
C TYR A 101 -5.57 24.67 19.34
N SER A 102 -5.76 24.64 20.65
CA SER A 102 -7.06 24.75 21.31
C SER A 102 -6.92 25.73 22.45
N PHE A 103 -7.73 26.79 22.43
CA PHE A 103 -7.72 27.82 23.45
C PHE A 103 -9.10 27.91 24.09
N SER A 104 -9.15 27.82 25.40
CA SER A 104 -10.37 27.95 26.19
C SER A 104 -10.18 28.93 27.33
N GLY A 105 -11.28 29.53 27.79
CA GLY A 105 -11.28 30.37 28.97
C GLY A 105 -12.62 30.31 29.70
N ALA A 106 -12.59 30.54 31.01
CA ALA A 106 -13.77 30.61 31.86
C ALA A 106 -13.63 31.73 32.88
N ASN A 107 -14.71 32.48 33.09
CA ASN A 107 -14.83 33.54 34.07
C ASN A 107 -15.81 33.10 35.16
N SER A 108 -15.47 33.33 36.42
CA SER A 108 -16.31 33.06 37.59
C SER A 108 -16.65 34.36 38.30
N ILE A 109 -17.95 34.61 38.48
CA ILE A 109 -18.48 35.77 39.21
C ILE A 109 -19.23 35.23 40.42
N HIS A 110 -18.84 35.66 41.62
CA HIS A 110 -19.58 35.37 42.84
C HIS A 110 -20.48 36.55 43.25
N SER A 111 -21.64 36.25 43.81
CA SER A 111 -22.65 37.23 44.22
C SER A 111 -22.44 37.83 45.61
N SER A 112 -21.45 37.35 46.37
CA SER A 112 -21.16 37.82 47.72
C SER A 112 -20.14 38.96 47.68
N ALA A 113 -20.32 39.99 48.52
CA ALA A 113 -19.47 41.20 48.53
C ALA A 113 -18.02 40.96 48.99
N ASP A 114 -17.69 39.74 49.43
CA ASP A 114 -16.41 39.36 50.07
C ASP A 114 -15.68 38.23 49.31
N SER A 115 -16.08 37.97 48.05
CA SER A 115 -15.54 36.87 47.23
C SER A 115 -14.97 37.37 45.91
N ASP A 116 -13.71 37.02 45.63
CA ASP A 116 -13.04 37.38 44.38
C ASP A 116 -13.65 36.70 43.15
N SER A 117 -13.77 37.47 42.07
CA SER A 117 -14.08 36.96 40.73
C SER A 117 -12.80 36.44 40.09
N GLY A 118 -12.86 35.27 39.43
CA GLY A 118 -11.68 34.64 38.84
C GLY A 118 -11.78 34.45 37.33
N ASP A 119 -10.67 34.64 36.64
CA ASP A 119 -10.52 34.29 35.23
C ASP A 119 -9.59 33.08 35.10
N SER A 120 -9.89 32.20 34.16
CA SER A 120 -9.02 31.08 33.79
C SER A 120 -8.89 31.01 32.28
N TYR A 121 -7.67 30.76 31.81
CA TYR A 121 -7.33 30.58 30.41
C TYR A 121 -6.47 29.34 30.27
N PHE A 122 -6.70 28.58 29.21
CA PHE A 122 -5.98 27.37 28.89
C PHE A 122 -5.69 27.33 27.39
N LEU A 123 -4.44 27.04 27.05
CA LEU A 123 -3.96 26.86 25.68
C LEU A 123 -3.33 25.48 25.57
N ASN A 124 -3.81 24.66 24.65
CA ASN A 124 -3.16 23.43 24.21
C ASN A 124 -2.56 23.65 22.82
N LEU A 125 -1.28 23.34 22.65
CA LEU A 125 -0.54 23.40 21.39
C LEU A 125 -0.08 21.99 21.01
N ASN A 126 -0.56 21.50 19.88
CA ASN A 126 -0.13 20.26 19.25
C ASN A 126 0.77 20.59 18.07
N SER A 127 2.07 20.43 18.23
CA SER A 127 3.03 20.62 17.13
C SER A 127 3.55 19.28 16.62
N GLY A 128 4.01 19.27 15.37
CA GLY A 128 4.57 18.05 14.79
C GLY A 128 5.38 18.30 13.53
N VAL A 129 6.19 17.31 13.20
CA VAL A 129 7.01 17.28 11.99
C VAL A 129 6.88 15.88 11.36
N ASN A 130 6.65 15.83 10.06
CA ASN A 130 6.72 14.63 9.23
C ASN A 130 7.96 14.74 8.34
N LEU A 131 8.83 13.73 8.36
CA LEU A 131 10.00 13.62 7.48
C LEU A 131 10.15 12.17 7.01
N GLY A 132 9.74 11.88 5.77
CA GLY A 132 9.61 10.52 5.26
C GLY A 132 8.81 9.62 6.22
N PRO A 133 9.37 8.49 6.70
CA PRO A 133 8.65 7.59 7.60
C PRO A 133 8.55 8.12 9.04
N TRP A 134 9.34 9.15 9.41
CA TRP A 134 9.38 9.68 10.76
C TRP A 134 8.25 10.65 11.07
N ARG A 135 7.62 10.48 12.25
CA ARG A 135 6.52 11.31 12.74
C ARG A 135 6.84 11.79 14.16
N LEU A 136 7.34 13.02 14.28
CA LEU A 136 7.55 13.68 15.56
C LEU A 136 6.28 14.45 15.96
N ARG A 137 5.88 14.33 17.22
CA ARG A 137 4.70 15.01 17.79
C ARG A 137 5.07 15.58 19.16
N ASN A 138 4.56 16.77 19.47
CA ASN A 138 4.70 17.42 20.77
C ASN A 138 3.36 18.03 21.18
N ASN A 139 2.97 17.81 22.43
CA ASN A 139 1.81 18.44 23.06
C ASN A 139 2.31 19.32 24.21
N SER A 140 2.00 20.61 24.13
CA SER A 140 2.37 21.60 25.13
C SER A 140 1.10 22.27 25.65
N THR A 141 1.04 22.53 26.96
CA THR A 141 -0.07 23.24 27.58
C THR A 141 0.41 24.48 28.30
N TRP A 142 -0.41 25.51 28.26
CA TRP A 142 -0.24 26.73 29.04
C TRP A 142 -1.56 27.03 29.74
N SER A 143 -1.48 27.44 31.00
CA SER A 143 -2.66 27.84 31.76
C SER A 143 -2.37 29.06 32.59
N ARG A 144 -3.39 29.89 32.79
CA ARG A 144 -3.36 31.06 33.66
C ARG A 144 -4.67 31.14 34.40
N SER A 145 -4.61 31.30 35.71
CA SER A 145 -5.77 31.65 36.54
C SER A 145 -5.46 32.93 37.32
N SER A 146 -6.42 33.85 37.41
CA SER A 146 -6.39 34.97 38.35
C SER A 146 -7.58 34.88 39.28
N GLY A 147 -7.35 35.28 40.53
CA GLY A 147 -8.30 35.41 41.62
C GLY A 147 -7.68 36.33 42.66
#